data_AF-A0A9E3TP33-F1
#
_entry.id   AF-A0A9E3TP33-F1
#
_cell.length_a   1.000
_cell.length_b   1.000
_cell.length_c   1.000
_cell.angle_alpha   90.00
_cell.angle_beta   90.00
_cell.angle_gamma   90.00
#
_symmetry.space_group_name_H-M   'P 1'
#
loop_
_entity.id
_entity.type
_entity.pdbx_description
1 polymer ?
#
loop_
_entity_poly.entity_id
_entity_poly.type
_entity_poly.pdbx_seq_one_letter_code
_entity_poly.pdbx_strand_id
1 'polypeptide(L)'
;MAAGLRQRILFLLLPCISIAGCGGSEEATTNVVPRAVYVDTLTMKAMVCDVEGEAPLVNPATGKRTLMPGLYCPKCQRWHPLPPLDQINRTPNATKCSKTGVELVADGPWPE
;
A
#
# COMPACT_ATOMS: atom_id res chain seq x y z
N MET A 1 -31.91 -29.02 59.48
CA MET A 1 -33.31 -28.86 59.92
C MET A 1 -33.59 -27.38 60.09
N ALA A 2 -34.61 -26.86 59.39
CA ALA A 2 -35.35 -25.59 59.62
C ALA A 2 -34.52 -24.27 59.62
N ALA A 3 -34.99 -23.10 59.23
CA ALA A 3 -36.17 -22.52 58.56
C ALA A 3 -35.68 -21.09 58.21
N GLY A 4 -35.98 -20.46 57.08
CA GLY A 4 -37.31 -19.97 56.71
C GLY A 4 -37.72 -18.74 57.52
N LEU A 5 -37.42 -17.52 57.03
CA LEU A 5 -38.23 -16.28 57.10
C LEU A 5 -37.37 -15.09 56.60
N ARG A 6 -37.49 -14.68 55.34
CA ARG A 6 -38.37 -13.62 54.86
C ARG A 6 -38.32 -12.33 55.69
N GLN A 7 -38.01 -11.25 54.96
CA GLN A 7 -38.55 -9.91 55.11
C GLN A 7 -37.74 -8.98 56.01
N ARG A 8 -36.93 -8.13 55.37
CA ARG A 8 -37.14 -6.67 55.33
C ARG A 8 -35.95 -5.94 54.72
N ILE A 9 -36.27 -4.89 53.95
CA ILE A 9 -35.47 -3.68 53.75
C ILE A 9 -34.32 -3.78 52.72
N LEU A 10 -34.58 -3.27 51.52
CA LEU A 10 -33.89 -2.13 50.88
C LEU A 10 -34.46 -2.10 49.43
N PHE A 11 -35.49 -1.29 49.14
CA PHE A 11 -35.27 -0.01 48.46
C PHE A 11 -33.82 0.17 48.03
N LEU A 12 -33.53 0.01 46.74
CA LEU A 12 -32.65 0.88 45.95
C LEU A 12 -32.40 0.22 44.59
N LEU A 13 -32.74 0.98 43.55
CA LEU A 13 -31.95 1.16 42.32
C LEU A 13 -31.53 -0.12 41.59
N LEU A 14 -32.06 -0.32 40.39
CA LEU A 14 -31.19 -0.40 39.21
C LEU A 14 -32.04 -0.19 37.95
N PRO A 15 -31.89 0.95 37.25
CA PRO A 15 -32.56 1.16 35.98
C PRO A 15 -31.97 0.22 34.95
N CYS A 16 -32.83 -0.34 34.09
CA CYS A 16 -32.48 -1.15 32.93
C CYS A 16 -31.46 -0.40 32.06
N ILE A 17 -30.17 -0.72 32.25
CA ILE A 17 -29.13 -0.36 31.29
C ILE A 17 -29.44 -1.18 30.04
N SER A 18 -30.04 -0.47 29.10
CA SER A 18 -30.39 -0.96 27.79
C SER A 18 -29.17 -1.57 27.14
N ILE A 19 -29.41 -2.72 26.54
CA ILE A 19 -28.47 -3.53 25.78
C ILE A 19 -28.03 -2.68 24.58
N ALA A 20 -27.00 -1.87 24.76
CA ALA A 20 -26.27 -1.29 23.64
C ALA A 20 -25.46 -2.43 23.03
N GLY A 21 -26.08 -3.12 22.08
CA GLY A 21 -25.38 -4.02 21.17
C GLY A 21 -24.24 -3.23 20.55
N CYS A 22 -23.01 -3.57 20.92
CA CYS A 22 -21.84 -3.20 20.16
C CYS A 22 -21.90 -4.06 18.89
N GLY A 23 -22.68 -3.59 17.91
CA GLY A 23 -22.63 -4.10 16.55
C GLY A 23 -21.25 -3.79 16.02
N GLY A 24 -20.31 -4.71 16.25
CA GLY A 24 -19.07 -4.77 15.51
C GLY A 24 -19.46 -4.84 14.04
N SER A 25 -19.42 -3.70 13.38
CA SER A 25 -19.50 -3.66 11.93
C SER A 25 -18.29 -4.45 11.47
N GLU A 26 -18.53 -5.65 10.94
CA GLU A 26 -17.56 -6.33 10.08
C GLU A 26 -17.21 -5.34 8.98
N GLU A 27 -16.10 -4.63 9.17
CA GLU A 27 -15.46 -3.90 8.11
C GLU A 27 -15.18 -4.93 7.03
N ALA A 28 -15.96 -4.89 5.96
CA ALA A 28 -15.65 -5.61 4.74
C ALA A 28 -14.21 -5.25 4.39
N THR A 29 -13.29 -6.20 4.61
CA THR A 29 -11.89 -6.09 4.24
C THR A 29 -11.84 -5.89 2.74
N THR A 30 -11.94 -4.63 2.33
CA THR A 30 -11.81 -4.22 0.94
C THR A 30 -10.38 -4.57 0.60
N ASN A 31 -10.19 -5.58 -0.24
CA ASN A 31 -8.88 -6.02 -0.67
C ASN A 31 -8.32 -4.94 -1.61
N VAL A 32 -7.74 -3.90 -1.03
CA VAL A 32 -7.11 -2.81 -1.76
C VAL A 32 -5.79 -3.35 -2.27
N VAL A 33 -5.75 -3.68 -3.57
CA VAL A 33 -4.51 -4.09 -4.22
C VAL A 33 -3.56 -2.88 -4.22
N PRO A 34 -2.33 -3.00 -3.68
CA PRO A 34 -1.38 -1.91 -3.68
C PRO A 34 -1.01 -1.53 -5.12
N ARG A 35 -0.88 -0.23 -5.39
CA ARG A 35 -0.53 0.32 -6.71
C ARG A 35 0.80 1.03 -6.65
N ALA A 36 1.59 0.93 -7.72
CA ALA A 36 2.87 1.62 -7.85
C ALA A 36 3.08 2.13 -9.28
N VAL A 37 4.03 3.05 -9.44
CA VAL A 37 4.45 3.51 -10.77
C VAL A 37 5.44 2.52 -11.36
N TYR A 38 5.18 2.11 -12.60
CA TYR A 38 6.10 1.34 -13.43
C TYR A 38 6.51 2.16 -14.64
N VAL A 39 7.71 1.91 -15.15
CA VAL A 39 8.24 2.53 -16.36
C VAL A 39 8.52 1.43 -17.38
N ASP A 40 7.95 1.60 -18.57
CA ASP A 40 8.25 0.73 -19.70
C ASP A 40 9.67 1.00 -20.21
N THR A 41 10.55 0.02 -20.15
CA THR A 41 11.95 0.16 -20.58
C THR A 41 12.12 0.33 -22.09
N LEU A 42 11.09 0.04 -22.89
CA LEU A 42 11.13 0.28 -24.34
C LEU A 42 10.71 1.70 -24.71
N THR A 43 9.63 2.21 -24.11
CA THR A 43 9.06 3.53 -24.47
C THR A 43 9.44 4.64 -23.51
N MET A 44 10.02 4.30 -22.35
CA MET A 44 10.29 5.20 -21.23
C MET A 44 9.05 5.95 -20.71
N LYS A 45 7.86 5.38 -20.95
CA LYS A 45 6.59 5.90 -20.44
C LYS A 45 6.29 5.31 -19.07
N ALA A 46 5.91 6.18 -18.14
CA ALA A 46 5.46 5.79 -16.81
C ALA A 46 3.96 5.50 -16.81
N MET A 47 3.53 4.53 -16.00
CA MET A 47 2.13 4.16 -15.81
C MET A 47 1.90 3.60 -14.41
N VAL A 48 0.66 3.67 -13.93
CA VAL A 48 0.29 3.12 -12.62
C VAL A 48 -0.25 1.70 -12.81
N CYS A 49 0.40 0.74 -12.17
CA CYS A 49 -0.02 -0.67 -12.20
C CYS A 49 -0.25 -1.18 -10.78
N ASP A 50 -1.03 -2.25 -10.69
CA ASP A 50 -1.15 -3.04 -9.49
C ASP A 50 0.17 -3.75 -9.22
N VAL A 51 0.60 -3.79 -7.95
CA VAL A 51 1.85 -4.44 -7.55
C VAL A 51 1.60 -5.93 -7.49
N GLU A 52 1.88 -6.60 -8.60
CA GLU A 52 1.65 -8.03 -8.77
C GLU A 52 2.91 -8.75 -9.26
N GLY A 53 3.26 -9.86 -8.60
CA GLY A 53 4.34 -10.74 -9.05
C GLY A 53 5.73 -10.10 -9.09
N GLU A 54 6.61 -10.69 -9.91
CA GLU A 54 8.01 -10.28 -10.05
C GLU A 54 8.23 -9.41 -11.30
N ALA A 55 8.93 -8.28 -11.12
CA ALA A 55 9.32 -7.41 -12.22
C ALA A 55 10.43 -8.04 -13.09
N PRO A 56 10.46 -7.79 -14.42
CA PRO A 56 9.58 -6.88 -15.15
C PRO A 56 8.17 -7.45 -15.35
N LEU A 57 7.14 -6.59 -15.27
CA LEU A 57 5.75 -6.95 -15.55
C LEU A 57 5.43 -6.86 -17.04
N VAL A 58 4.36 -7.53 -17.46
CA VAL A 58 3.82 -7.44 -18.82
C VAL A 58 3.23 -6.06 -19.05
N ASN A 59 3.72 -5.35 -20.07
CA ASN A 59 3.11 -4.12 -20.54
C ASN A 59 1.81 -4.48 -21.29
N PRO A 60 0.63 -4.02 -20.82
CA PRO A 60 -0.65 -4.39 -21.42
C PRO A 60 -0.81 -3.91 -22.86
N ALA A 61 -0.11 -2.84 -23.27
CA ALA A 61 -0.18 -2.33 -24.63
C ALA A 61 0.64 -3.16 -25.64
N THR A 62 1.69 -3.84 -25.18
CA THR A 62 2.64 -4.54 -26.08
C THR A 62 2.70 -6.05 -25.86
N GLY A 63 2.17 -6.56 -24.74
CA GLY A 63 2.27 -7.95 -24.34
C GLY A 63 3.68 -8.41 -23.91
N LYS A 64 4.65 -7.48 -23.83
CA LYS A 64 6.05 -7.80 -23.48
C LYS A 64 6.34 -7.50 -22.02
N ARG A 65 7.25 -8.26 -21.40
CA ARG A 65 7.71 -8.03 -20.02
C ARG A 65 8.71 -6.88 -19.94
N THR A 66 8.24 -5.65 -19.95
CA THR A 66 9.09 -4.46 -20.04
C THR A 66 8.83 -3.42 -18.95
N LEU A 67 7.80 -3.62 -18.12
CA LEU A 67 7.47 -2.71 -17.03
C LEU A 67 8.37 -2.98 -15.83
N MET A 68 9.29 -2.05 -15.56
CA MET A 68 10.11 -2.05 -14.34
C MET A 68 9.52 -1.10 -13.30
N PRO A 69 9.66 -1.35 -11.99
CA PRO A 69 9.27 -0.39 -10.96
C PRO A 69 9.91 0.97 -11.23
N GLY A 70 9.19 2.05 -10.97
CA GLY A 70 9.67 3.41 -11.20
C GLY A 70 10.38 3.99 -9.98
N LEU A 71 11.44 4.76 -10.22
CA LEU A 71 11.98 5.73 -9.28
C LEU A 71 11.86 7.14 -9.85
N TYR A 72 11.46 8.10 -9.04
CA TYR A 72 11.25 9.48 -9.42
C TYR A 72 12.52 10.32 -9.23
N CYS A 73 12.84 11.13 -10.23
CA CYS A 73 13.87 12.16 -10.10
C CYS A 73 13.20 13.51 -9.76
N PRO A 74 13.42 14.08 -8.57
CA PRO A 74 12.78 15.33 -8.16
C PRO A 74 13.29 16.56 -8.93
N LYS A 75 14.49 16.49 -9.52
CA LYS A 75 15.05 17.58 -10.34
C LYS A 75 14.58 17.53 -11.79
N CYS A 76 14.44 16.34 -12.36
CA CYS A 76 13.91 16.18 -13.72
C CYS A 76 12.39 16.18 -13.77
N GLN A 77 11.75 16.01 -12.61
CA GLN A 77 10.32 15.78 -12.45
C GLN A 77 9.82 14.63 -13.34
N ARG A 78 10.56 13.52 -13.33
CA ARG A 78 10.30 12.37 -14.21
C ARG A 78 10.59 11.04 -13.52
N TRP A 79 9.80 10.05 -13.85
CA TRP A 79 10.01 8.65 -13.47
C TRP A 79 11.05 7.96 -14.37
N HIS A 80 11.89 7.14 -13.77
CA HIS A 80 12.94 6.34 -14.39
C HIS A 80 12.77 4.88 -13.97
N PRO A 81 13.12 3.90 -14.80
CA PRO A 81 13.07 2.50 -14.40
C PRO A 81 14.11 2.22 -13.30
N LEU A 82 13.68 1.52 -12.24
CA LEU A 82 14.56 0.94 -11.24
C LEU A 82 15.51 -0.04 -11.95
N PRO A 83 16.83 0.14 -11.84
CA PRO A 83 17.77 -0.81 -12.43
C PRO A 83 17.65 -2.19 -11.78
N PRO A 84 17.94 -3.28 -12.50
CA PRO A 84 18.02 -4.61 -11.91
C PRO A 84 19.01 -4.67 -10.75
N LEU A 85 18.75 -5.53 -9.77
CA LEU A 85 19.57 -5.61 -8.54
C LEU A 85 21.05 -5.91 -8.84
N ASP A 86 21.34 -6.80 -9.79
CA ASP A 86 22.71 -7.06 -10.25
C ASP A 86 23.41 -5.80 -10.78
N GLN A 87 22.68 -4.94 -11.48
CA GLN A 87 23.21 -3.68 -11.99
C GLN A 87 23.48 -2.71 -10.84
N ILE A 88 22.57 -2.62 -9.86
CA ILE A 88 22.75 -1.80 -8.65
C ILE A 88 24.00 -2.22 -7.89
N ASN A 89 24.21 -3.52 -7.71
CA ASN A 89 25.34 -4.05 -6.95
C ASN A 89 26.70 -3.86 -7.65
N ARG A 90 26.71 -3.83 -8.98
CA ARG A 90 27.95 -3.72 -9.78
C ARG A 90 28.27 -2.30 -10.21
N THR A 91 27.27 -1.42 -10.27
CA THR A 91 27.42 -0.07 -10.83
C THR A 91 27.24 0.95 -9.72
N PRO A 92 28.32 1.64 -9.30
CA PRO A 92 28.18 2.71 -8.33
C PRO A 92 27.25 3.79 -8.89
N ASN A 93 26.37 4.32 -8.04
CA ASN A 93 25.38 5.34 -8.41
C ASN A 93 24.30 4.87 -9.42
N ALA A 94 24.04 3.56 -9.55
CA ALA A 94 22.96 3.06 -10.42
C ALA A 94 21.59 3.68 -10.11
N THR A 95 21.34 4.03 -8.86
CA THR A 95 20.10 4.67 -8.37
C THR A 95 20.12 6.19 -8.44
N LYS A 96 21.13 6.79 -9.09
CA LYS A 96 21.16 8.23 -9.36
C LYS A 96 20.67 8.55 -10.76
N CYS A 97 20.03 9.71 -10.91
CA CYS A 97 19.62 10.21 -12.20
C CYS A 97 20.85 10.49 -13.07
N SER A 98 20.93 9.86 -14.25
CA SER A 98 22.04 10.04 -15.19
C SER A 98 22.22 11.48 -15.69
N LYS A 99 21.16 12.30 -15.64
CA LYS A 99 21.17 13.69 -16.11
C LYS A 99 21.60 14.69 -15.04
N THR A 100 21.11 14.53 -13.81
CA THR A 100 21.28 15.53 -12.73
C THR A 100 22.20 15.06 -11.62
N GLY A 101 22.52 13.76 -11.56
CA GLY A 101 23.34 13.15 -10.52
C GLY A 101 22.66 13.06 -9.15
N VAL A 102 21.38 13.42 -9.03
CA VAL A 102 20.64 13.29 -7.76
C VAL A 102 20.12 11.88 -7.55
N GLU A 103 19.93 11.49 -6.29
CA GLU A 103 19.31 10.22 -5.94
C GLU A 103 17.87 10.15 -6.49
N LEU A 104 17.53 9.00 -7.07
CA LEU A 104 16.16 8.70 -7.45
C LEU A 104 15.41 8.16 -6.21
N VAL A 105 14.15 8.55 -6.05
CA VAL A 105 13.33 8.20 -4.88
C VAL A 105 12.15 7.32 -5.29
N ALA A 106 11.66 6.47 -4.39
CA ALA A 106 10.50 5.61 -4.68
C ALA A 106 9.20 6.42 -4.78
N ASP A 107 9.10 7.53 -4.04
CA ASP A 107 7.92 8.38 -3.98
C ASP A 107 7.95 9.51 -5.01
N GLY A 108 6.79 9.82 -5.58
CA GLY A 108 6.64 10.89 -6.55
C GLY A 108 5.17 11.09 -6.96
N PRO A 109 4.89 12.09 -7.81
CA PRO A 109 3.55 12.31 -8.33
C PRO A 109 3.13 11.15 -9.25
N TRP A 110 1.84 10.82 -9.26
CA TRP A 110 1.30 9.90 -10.25
C TRP A 110 1.54 10.44 -11.67
N PRO A 111 1.95 9.60 -12.63
CA PRO A 111 2.07 10.02 -14.03
C PRO A 111 0.68 10.33 -14.62
N GLU A 112 0.62 11.34 -15.48
CA GLU A 112 -0.56 11.72 -16.25
C GLU A 112 -0.88 10.73 -17.40
#